data_AF-A0A4U0SS54-F1
#
_entry.id   AF-A0A4U0SS54-F1
#
_cell.length_a   1.000
_cell.length_b   1.000
_cell.length_c   1.000
_cell.angle_alpha   90.00
_cell.angle_beta   90.00
_cell.angle_gamma   90.00
#
_symmetry.space_group_name_H-M   'P 1'
#
loop_
_entity.id
_entity.type
_entity.pdbx_description
1 polymer ?
#
loop_
_entity_poly.entity_id
_entity_poly.type
_entity_poly.pdbx_seq_one_letter_code
_entity_poly.pdbx_strand_id
1 'polypeptide(L)'
;MPPVLATASPLAGTYRRLTRSCDALDVRVPAAGGQPLDTIAGSWLNAREVATRTDALDALVDGESARILAAHGHTARPDAAASRILHHYLWQACLLISGPWYLERKVPRIRPEDLWIQPATGTLALSPGDFSHAADDDASRAELRSAVADHVQPLLAAFRPRLRRGPRTLWGMAADDLISGIWYLGRVLGQEEHAVREAAALLPGGTPPFPGAAGFRRLRDEAGRSYVTRTRAGCCMYYTIRPDEACLTCPRTSDAERLRRF
;
A
#
# COMPACT_ATOMS: atom_id res chain seq x y z
N MET A 1 -37.93 -17.17 -4.05
CA MET A 1 -36.61 -17.58 -3.50
C MET A 1 -36.39 -16.77 -2.22
N PRO A 2 -36.10 -17.40 -1.07
CA PRO A 2 -35.68 -16.63 0.10
C PRO A 2 -34.34 -15.94 -0.21
N PRO A 3 -34.10 -14.72 0.30
CA PRO A 3 -32.80 -14.08 0.15
C PRO A 3 -31.76 -14.95 0.85
N VAL A 4 -30.73 -15.36 0.11
CA VAL A 4 -29.53 -15.97 0.68
C VAL A 4 -28.94 -14.91 1.62
N LEU A 5 -29.03 -15.14 2.93
CA LEU A 5 -28.34 -14.32 3.91
C LEU A 5 -26.85 -14.43 3.59
N ALA A 6 -26.28 -13.34 3.07
CA ALA A 6 -24.85 -13.26 2.83
C ALA A 6 -24.14 -13.48 4.17
N THR A 7 -23.41 -14.59 4.27
CA THR A 7 -22.56 -14.86 5.43
C THR A 7 -21.50 -13.77 5.48
N ALA A 8 -21.39 -13.10 6.63
CA ALA A 8 -20.39 -12.06 6.82
C ALA A 8 -18.99 -12.63 6.53
N SER A 9 -18.18 -11.90 5.74
CA SER A 9 -16.81 -12.33 5.44
C SER A 9 -16.02 -12.54 6.74
N PRO A 10 -15.21 -13.61 6.86
CA PRO A 10 -14.47 -13.90 8.07
C PRO A 10 -13.42 -12.84 8.43
N LEU A 11 -13.08 -11.94 7.50
CA LEU A 11 -12.19 -10.79 7.74
C LEU A 11 -12.95 -9.46 7.92
N ALA A 12 -14.29 -9.44 7.85
CA ALA A 12 -15.06 -8.20 7.94
C ALA A 12 -14.87 -7.48 9.29
N GLY A 13 -14.66 -8.22 10.38
CA GLY A 13 -14.28 -7.65 11.68
C GLY A 13 -12.92 -6.96 11.64
N THR A 14 -11.92 -7.64 11.11
CA THR A 14 -10.54 -7.15 10.98
C THR A 14 -10.46 -5.92 10.09
N TYR A 15 -11.12 -5.93 8.93
CA TYR A 15 -11.13 -4.76 8.04
C TYR A 15 -11.86 -3.57 8.64
N ARG A 16 -12.98 -3.76 9.35
CA ARG A 16 -13.63 -2.67 10.11
C ARG A 16 -12.72 -2.09 11.19
N ARG A 17 -11.90 -2.92 11.84
CA ARG A 17 -10.92 -2.43 12.81
C ARG A 17 -9.83 -1.61 12.12
N LEU A 18 -9.30 -2.09 11.00
CA LEU A 18 -8.30 -1.37 10.22
C LEU A 18 -8.81 -0.01 9.75
N THR A 19 -10.00 0.05 9.14
CA THR A 19 -10.56 1.33 8.63
C THR A 19 -10.91 2.32 9.74
N ARG A 20 -11.20 1.86 10.97
CA ARG A 20 -11.40 2.75 12.13
C ARG A 20 -10.12 3.27 12.75
N SER A 21 -9.02 2.51 12.66
CA SER A 21 -7.75 2.89 13.27
C SER A 21 -6.85 3.67 12.31
N CYS A 22 -6.95 3.39 11.01
CA CYS A 22 -6.06 3.92 9.99
C CYS A 22 -6.74 5.03 9.19
N ASP A 23 -6.67 6.29 9.64
CA ASP A 23 -7.26 7.43 8.92
C ASP A 23 -6.72 7.59 7.48
N ALA A 24 -5.49 7.13 7.23
CA ALA A 24 -4.88 7.16 5.90
C ALA A 24 -5.38 6.03 4.96
N LEU A 25 -6.14 5.06 5.46
CA LEU A 25 -6.70 3.96 4.68
C LEU A 25 -8.08 4.35 4.13
N ASP A 26 -8.12 4.88 2.92
CA ASP A 26 -9.36 5.26 2.21
C ASP A 26 -9.92 4.08 1.39
N VAL A 27 -10.63 3.19 2.09
CA VAL A 27 -11.23 1.99 1.50
C VAL A 27 -12.65 1.76 1.99
N ARG A 28 -13.54 1.39 1.05
CA ARG A 28 -14.90 0.95 1.34
C ARG A 28 -14.96 -0.57 1.41
N VAL A 29 -15.44 -1.10 2.52
CA VAL A 29 -15.59 -2.55 2.74
C VAL A 29 -17.04 -2.85 3.12
N PRO A 30 -17.79 -3.65 2.33
CA PRO A 30 -19.17 -4.02 2.63
C PRO A 30 -19.29 -4.76 3.96
N ALA A 31 -20.29 -4.39 4.75
CA ALA A 31 -20.46 -4.93 6.11
C ALA A 31 -21.00 -6.38 6.14
N ALA A 32 -21.73 -6.81 5.11
CA ALA A 32 -22.49 -8.06 5.11
C ALA A 32 -22.01 -9.10 4.08
N GLY A 33 -20.83 -8.89 3.46
CA GLY A 33 -20.47 -9.64 2.25
C GLY A 33 -21.24 -9.12 1.02
N GLY A 34 -20.69 -9.34 -0.17
CA GLY A 34 -21.22 -8.80 -1.44
C GLY A 34 -20.23 -7.90 -2.16
N GLN A 35 -20.56 -7.50 -3.40
CA GLN A 35 -19.70 -6.66 -4.22
C GLN A 35 -19.85 -5.20 -3.78
N PRO A 36 -18.76 -4.46 -3.48
CA PRO A 36 -18.85 -3.07 -3.08
C PRO A 36 -19.65 -2.22 -4.07
N LEU A 37 -19.50 -2.54 -5.37
CA LEU A 37 -20.13 -1.84 -6.48
C LEU A 37 -21.66 -1.94 -6.51
N ASP A 38 -22.26 -2.92 -5.83
CA ASP A 38 -23.73 -3.02 -5.72
C ASP A 38 -24.31 -1.88 -4.87
N THR A 39 -23.48 -1.26 -4.03
CA THR A 39 -23.89 -0.28 -3.02
C THR A 39 -23.26 1.10 -3.20
N ILE A 40 -22.31 1.25 -4.13
CA ILE A 40 -21.59 2.50 -4.36
C ILE A 40 -21.70 2.93 -5.82
N ALA A 41 -22.15 4.17 -6.03
CA ALA A 41 -22.24 4.76 -7.35
C ALA A 41 -20.85 5.17 -7.90
N GLY A 42 -20.78 5.35 -9.22
CA GLY A 42 -19.60 5.87 -9.93
C GLY A 42 -18.92 4.84 -10.84
N SER A 43 -17.90 5.30 -11.56
CA SER A 43 -17.06 4.45 -12.40
C SER A 43 -15.88 3.94 -11.59
N TRP A 44 -15.81 2.62 -11.42
CA TRP A 44 -14.77 1.92 -10.67
C TRP A 44 -14.01 0.98 -11.60
N LEU A 45 -12.71 0.82 -11.36
CA LEU A 45 -11.85 -0.10 -12.09
C LEU A 45 -11.30 -1.12 -11.09
N ASN A 46 -11.46 -2.42 -11.35
CA ASN A 46 -10.73 -3.42 -10.57
C ASN A 46 -9.26 -3.48 -11.00
N ALA A 47 -8.41 -4.04 -10.14
CA ALA A 47 -6.99 -4.13 -10.40
C ALA A 47 -6.66 -4.97 -11.64
N ARG A 48 -7.48 -5.98 -11.97
CA ARG A 48 -7.33 -6.75 -13.22
C ARG A 48 -7.52 -5.87 -14.44
N GLU A 49 -8.56 -5.02 -14.46
CA GLU A 49 -8.79 -4.07 -15.55
C GLU A 49 -7.61 -3.12 -15.69
N VAL A 50 -7.18 -2.49 -14.58
CA VAL A 50 -5.99 -1.62 -14.58
C VAL A 50 -4.74 -2.33 -15.11
N ALA A 51 -4.57 -3.61 -14.79
CA ALA A 51 -3.40 -4.39 -15.22
C ALA A 51 -3.44 -4.84 -16.69
N THR A 52 -4.62 -4.93 -17.29
CA THR A 52 -4.80 -5.58 -18.62
C THR A 52 -5.30 -4.63 -19.70
N ARG A 53 -5.85 -3.47 -19.32
CA ARG A 53 -6.48 -2.51 -20.22
C ARG A 53 -5.75 -1.16 -20.17
N THR A 54 -5.20 -0.75 -21.30
CA THR A 54 -4.48 0.52 -21.43
C THR A 54 -5.35 1.73 -21.11
N ASP A 55 -6.61 1.74 -21.56
CA ASP A 55 -7.59 2.80 -21.31
C ASP A 55 -7.96 2.92 -19.82
N ALA A 56 -8.05 1.79 -19.11
CA ALA A 56 -8.28 1.78 -17.67
C ALA A 56 -7.09 2.37 -16.90
N LEU A 57 -5.87 2.01 -17.29
CA LEU A 57 -4.65 2.59 -16.72
C LEU A 57 -4.53 4.09 -17.03
N ASP A 58 -4.84 4.51 -18.25
CA ASP A 58 -4.90 5.93 -18.64
C ASP A 58 -5.85 6.72 -17.76
N ALA A 59 -7.10 6.26 -17.62
CA ALA A 59 -8.10 6.92 -16.78
C ALA A 59 -7.62 7.08 -15.33
N LEU A 60 -6.88 6.10 -14.80
CA LEU A 60 -6.34 6.15 -13.44
C LEU A 60 -5.22 7.18 -13.30
N VAL A 61 -4.32 7.28 -14.29
CA VAL A 61 -3.22 8.27 -14.32
C VAL A 61 -3.75 9.69 -14.55
N ASP A 62 -4.74 9.84 -15.42
CA ASP A 62 -5.39 11.13 -15.69
C ASP A 62 -6.15 11.64 -14.47
N GLY A 63 -6.85 10.75 -13.77
CA GLY A 63 -7.50 11.08 -12.50
C GLY A 63 -6.53 11.56 -11.42
N GLU A 64 -5.35 10.94 -11.32
CA GLU A 64 -4.29 11.43 -10.41
C GLU A 64 -3.73 12.78 -10.86
N SER A 65 -3.53 12.97 -12.16
CA SER A 65 -3.07 14.25 -12.70
C SER A 65 -4.06 15.38 -12.38
N ALA A 66 -5.37 15.10 -12.47
CA ALA A 66 -6.43 16.04 -12.09
C ALA A 66 -6.44 16.33 -10.58
N ARG A 67 -6.25 15.30 -9.73
CA ARG A 67 -6.13 15.50 -8.27
C ARG A 67 -4.93 16.35 -7.90
N ILE A 68 -3.78 16.11 -8.53
CA ILE A 68 -2.57 16.91 -8.32
C ILE A 68 -2.81 18.37 -8.73
N LEU A 69 -3.42 18.59 -9.90
CA LEU A 69 -3.74 19.95 -10.36
C LEU A 69 -4.68 20.66 -9.38
N ALA A 70 -5.74 19.99 -8.92
CA ALA A 70 -6.70 20.55 -7.96
C ALA A 70 -6.06 20.86 -6.61
N ALA A 71 -5.19 19.97 -6.09
CA ALA A 71 -4.56 20.13 -4.79
C ALA A 71 -3.38 21.11 -4.80
N HIS A 72 -2.70 21.28 -5.95
CA HIS A 72 -1.41 21.95 -5.99
C HIS A 72 -1.31 23.11 -6.98
N GLY A 73 -2.32 23.32 -7.83
CA GLY A 73 -2.38 24.43 -8.78
C GLY A 73 -1.45 24.27 -9.99
N HIS A 74 -0.84 23.09 -10.20
CA HIS A 74 -0.02 22.81 -11.37
C HIS A 74 -0.13 21.34 -11.80
N THR A 75 0.16 21.08 -13.07
CA THR A 75 0.18 19.73 -13.63
C THR A 75 1.49 19.02 -13.29
N ALA A 76 1.42 17.77 -12.84
CA ALA A 76 2.60 16.93 -12.68
C ALA A 76 3.09 16.40 -14.03
N ARG A 77 4.39 16.07 -14.11
CA ARG A 77 4.91 15.28 -15.23
C ARG A 77 4.16 13.94 -15.30
N PRO A 78 3.90 13.36 -16.49
CA PRO A 78 3.14 12.12 -16.61
C PRO A 78 3.72 10.94 -15.81
N ASP A 79 5.05 10.82 -15.76
CA ASP A 79 5.74 9.77 -14.98
C ASP A 79 5.60 9.97 -13.46
N ALA A 80 5.47 11.22 -13.01
CA ALA A 80 5.24 11.54 -11.61
C ALA A 80 3.80 11.24 -11.18
N ALA A 81 2.80 11.60 -12.01
CA ALA A 81 1.40 11.23 -11.76
C ALA A 81 1.22 9.70 -11.74
N ALA A 82 1.77 9.00 -12.73
CA ALA A 82 1.76 7.53 -12.75
C ALA A 82 2.46 6.92 -11.52
N SER A 83 3.60 7.47 -11.11
CA SER A 83 4.31 7.00 -9.91
C SER A 83 3.51 7.27 -8.64
N ARG A 84 2.78 8.39 -8.57
CA ARG A 84 2.02 8.79 -7.38
C ARG A 84 0.78 7.93 -7.19
N ILE A 85 0.05 7.63 -8.27
CA ILE A 85 -1.12 6.74 -8.19
C ILE A 85 -0.73 5.28 -7.97
N LEU A 86 0.38 4.83 -8.54
CA LEU A 86 0.92 3.50 -8.23
C LEU A 86 1.29 3.40 -6.75
N HIS A 87 2.01 4.39 -6.21
CA HIS A 87 2.36 4.43 -4.79
C HIS A 87 1.11 4.46 -3.89
N HIS A 88 0.10 5.26 -4.25
CA HIS A 88 -1.18 5.32 -3.53
C HIS A 88 -1.85 3.94 -3.47
N TYR A 89 -1.97 3.28 -4.63
CA TYR A 89 -2.56 1.96 -4.73
C TYR A 89 -1.75 0.92 -3.93
N LEU A 90 -0.43 0.86 -4.15
CA LEU A 90 0.44 -0.13 -3.50
C LEU A 90 0.42 0.00 -1.99
N TRP A 91 0.46 1.22 -1.45
CA TRP A 91 0.42 1.45 -0.01
C TRP A 91 -0.88 0.93 0.60
N GLN A 92 -2.04 1.23 0.00
CA GLN A 92 -3.32 0.74 0.49
C GLN A 92 -3.47 -0.77 0.32
N ALA A 93 -3.14 -1.33 -0.85
CA ALA A 93 -3.21 -2.77 -1.09
C ALA A 93 -2.29 -3.53 -0.13
N CYS A 94 -1.06 -3.06 0.08
CA CYS A 94 -0.14 -3.69 1.03
C CYS A 94 -0.66 -3.63 2.46
N LEU A 95 -1.28 -2.53 2.89
CA LEU A 95 -1.90 -2.43 4.22
C LEU A 95 -3.13 -3.34 4.35
N LEU A 96 -3.94 -3.49 3.29
CA LEU A 96 -5.10 -4.40 3.26
C LEU A 96 -4.70 -5.89 3.33
N ILE A 97 -3.54 -6.26 2.77
CA ILE A 97 -3.02 -7.63 2.83
C ILE A 97 -2.27 -7.86 4.15
N SER A 98 -1.37 -6.95 4.54
CA SER A 98 -0.52 -7.11 5.72
C SER A 98 -1.21 -6.78 7.05
N GLY A 99 -2.28 -5.98 7.04
CA GLY A 99 -3.02 -5.59 8.24
C GLY A 99 -3.62 -6.78 8.98
N PRO A 100 -4.43 -7.64 8.34
CA PRO A 100 -4.94 -8.85 8.97
C PRO A 100 -3.84 -9.82 9.42
N TRP A 101 -2.72 -9.87 8.69
CA TRP A 101 -1.56 -10.65 9.09
C TRP A 101 -0.91 -10.12 10.36
N TYR A 102 -0.73 -8.80 10.44
CA TYR A 102 -0.13 -8.15 11.60
C TYR A 102 -1.00 -8.28 12.85
N LEU A 103 -2.33 -8.20 12.69
CA LEU A 103 -3.28 -8.25 13.80
C LEU A 103 -3.61 -9.67 14.26
N GLU A 104 -3.70 -10.62 13.33
CA GLU A 104 -4.32 -11.94 13.57
C GLU A 104 -3.58 -13.10 12.88
N ARG A 105 -2.42 -12.85 12.25
CA ARG A 105 -1.65 -13.85 11.47
C ARG A 105 -2.41 -14.51 10.32
N LYS A 106 -3.51 -13.89 9.89
CA LYS A 106 -4.29 -14.28 8.70
C LYS A 106 -3.76 -13.57 7.48
N VAL A 107 -3.40 -14.30 6.42
CA VAL A 107 -3.01 -13.72 5.13
C VAL A 107 -4.23 -13.70 4.21
N PRO A 108 -4.81 -12.53 3.89
CA PRO A 108 -5.95 -12.44 2.99
C PRO A 108 -5.56 -12.80 1.56
N ARG A 109 -6.44 -13.51 0.86
CA ARG A 109 -6.33 -13.69 -0.59
C ARG A 109 -7.15 -12.61 -1.30
N ILE A 110 -6.50 -11.50 -1.63
CA ILE A 110 -7.10 -10.41 -2.43
C ILE A 110 -6.74 -10.61 -3.89
N ARG A 111 -7.65 -11.15 -4.69
CA ARG A 111 -7.42 -11.29 -6.14
C ARG A 111 -7.50 -9.92 -6.81
N PRO A 112 -6.91 -9.72 -7.99
CA PRO A 112 -7.00 -8.45 -8.71
C PRO A 112 -8.45 -8.00 -9.00
N GLU A 113 -9.40 -8.93 -9.13
CA GLU A 113 -10.82 -8.64 -9.27
C GLU A 113 -11.52 -8.22 -7.97
N ASP A 114 -10.91 -8.41 -6.80
CA ASP A 114 -11.54 -8.14 -5.49
C ASP A 114 -11.24 -6.74 -4.94
N LEU A 115 -10.36 -5.98 -5.61
CA LEU A 115 -9.94 -4.64 -5.20
C LEU A 115 -10.14 -3.65 -6.35
N TRP A 116 -10.99 -2.65 -6.09
CA TRP A 116 -11.32 -1.59 -7.03
C TRP A 116 -10.74 -0.26 -6.59
N ILE A 117 -10.52 0.62 -7.55
CA ILE A 117 -10.16 2.01 -7.35
C ILE A 117 -11.06 2.90 -8.20
N GLN A 118 -11.53 4.00 -7.60
CA GLN A 118 -12.30 5.03 -8.31
C GLN A 118 -11.32 6.04 -8.95
N PRO A 119 -11.22 6.15 -10.28
CA PRO A 119 -10.19 6.96 -10.92
C PRO A 119 -10.23 8.43 -10.54
N ALA A 120 -11.41 9.00 -10.27
CA ALA A 120 -11.57 10.41 -9.92
C ALA A 120 -11.05 10.74 -8.50
N THR A 121 -11.28 9.88 -7.52
CA THR A 121 -10.96 10.15 -6.11
C THR A 121 -9.72 9.41 -5.61
N GLY A 122 -9.36 8.29 -6.23
CA GLY A 122 -8.35 7.37 -5.72
C GLY A 122 -8.85 6.48 -4.58
N THR A 123 -10.11 6.60 -4.17
CA THR A 123 -10.73 5.75 -3.13
C THR A 123 -10.74 4.30 -3.57
N LEU A 124 -10.43 3.38 -2.66
CA LEU A 124 -10.53 1.95 -2.93
C LEU A 124 -11.85 1.37 -2.43
N ALA A 125 -12.22 0.24 -3.02
CA ALA A 125 -13.26 -0.62 -2.48
C ALA A 125 -12.76 -2.06 -2.50
N LEU A 126 -13.03 -2.81 -1.45
CA LEU A 126 -12.57 -4.20 -1.29
C LEU A 126 -13.79 -5.10 -1.09
N SER A 127 -13.83 -6.20 -1.84
CA SER A 127 -14.71 -7.34 -1.56
C SER A 127 -13.88 -8.36 -0.78
N PRO A 128 -14.03 -8.47 0.56
CA PRO A 128 -13.18 -9.35 1.35
C PRO A 128 -13.41 -10.82 1.00
N GLY A 129 -12.36 -11.48 0.51
CA GLY A 129 -12.36 -12.90 0.21
C GLY A 129 -11.96 -13.77 1.41
N ASP A 130 -11.48 -14.97 1.09
CA ASP A 130 -10.91 -15.90 2.05
C ASP A 130 -9.53 -15.45 2.55
N PHE A 131 -9.06 -16.15 3.58
CA PHE A 131 -7.71 -16.00 4.12
C PHE A 131 -7.10 -17.38 4.36
N SER A 132 -5.79 -17.39 4.49
CA SER A 132 -5.02 -18.52 4.95
C SER A 132 -4.31 -18.20 6.26
N HIS A 133 -3.94 -19.25 6.97
CA HIS A 133 -3.21 -19.18 8.23
C HIS A 133 -2.13 -20.24 8.21
N ALA A 134 -0.87 -19.81 8.29
CA ALA A 134 0.26 -20.71 8.32
C ALA A 134 0.50 -21.32 9.72
N ALA A 135 1.23 -22.43 9.78
CA ALA A 135 1.49 -23.15 11.03
C ALA A 135 2.47 -22.43 11.96
N ASP A 136 3.41 -21.67 11.39
CA ASP A 136 4.43 -20.92 12.11
C ASP A 136 4.69 -19.54 11.47
N ASP A 137 5.47 -18.73 12.17
CA ASP A 137 5.79 -17.37 11.80
C ASP A 137 6.55 -17.25 10.46
N ASP A 138 7.46 -18.17 10.16
CA ASP A 138 8.30 -18.09 8.96
C ASP A 138 7.49 -18.47 7.72
N ALA A 139 6.66 -19.50 7.83
CA ALA A 139 5.67 -19.86 6.84
C ALA A 139 4.67 -18.72 6.63
N SER A 140 4.20 -18.07 7.70
CA SER A 140 3.29 -16.93 7.63
C SER A 140 3.90 -15.74 6.90
N ARG A 141 5.18 -15.43 7.14
CA ARG A 141 5.92 -14.37 6.42
C ARG A 141 6.12 -14.72 4.95
N ALA A 142 6.42 -15.98 4.63
CA ALA A 142 6.56 -16.43 3.25
C ALA A 142 5.23 -16.32 2.48
N GLU A 143 4.15 -16.72 3.12
CA GLU A 143 2.80 -16.60 2.57
C GLU A 143 2.40 -15.14 2.35
N LEU A 144 2.67 -14.25 3.31
CA LEU A 144 2.44 -12.81 3.14
C LEU A 144 3.24 -12.25 1.95
N ARG A 145 4.52 -12.62 1.81
CA ARG A 145 5.35 -12.19 0.67
C ARG A 145 4.74 -12.66 -0.66
N SER A 146 4.27 -13.91 -0.73
CA SER A 146 3.61 -14.44 -1.93
C SER A 146 2.33 -13.68 -2.24
N ALA A 147 1.45 -13.52 -1.25
CA ALA A 147 0.16 -12.84 -1.44
C ALA A 147 0.33 -11.40 -1.96
N VAL A 148 1.31 -10.66 -1.41
CA VAL A 148 1.64 -9.32 -1.91
C VAL A 148 2.21 -9.39 -3.32
N ALA A 149 3.18 -10.28 -3.58
CA ALA A 149 3.81 -10.41 -4.90
C ALA A 149 2.80 -10.76 -6.00
N ASP A 150 1.94 -11.75 -5.74
CA ASP A 150 0.90 -12.21 -6.67
C ASP A 150 -0.08 -11.09 -7.02
N HIS A 151 -0.47 -10.28 -6.03
CA HIS A 151 -1.37 -9.15 -6.25
C HIS A 151 -0.72 -8.01 -7.05
N VAL A 152 0.51 -7.62 -6.70
CA VAL A 152 1.12 -6.39 -7.25
C VAL A 152 1.84 -6.62 -8.58
N GLN A 153 2.37 -7.82 -8.84
CA GLN A 153 3.12 -8.12 -10.06
C GLN A 153 2.41 -7.69 -11.37
N PRO A 154 1.13 -8.02 -11.63
CA PRO A 154 0.45 -7.62 -12.87
C PRO A 154 0.34 -6.09 -12.99
N LEU A 155 0.14 -5.38 -11.89
CA LEU A 155 0.09 -3.91 -11.87
C LEU A 155 1.47 -3.31 -12.15
N LEU A 156 2.53 -3.81 -11.51
CA LEU A 156 3.89 -3.33 -11.77
C LEU A 156 4.27 -3.52 -13.25
N ALA A 157 3.85 -4.62 -13.88
CA ALA A 157 4.05 -4.86 -15.30
C ALA A 157 3.29 -3.84 -16.16
N ALA A 158 2.02 -3.58 -15.85
CA ALA A 158 1.18 -2.63 -16.58
C ALA A 158 1.68 -1.17 -16.48
N PHE A 159 2.17 -0.77 -15.31
CA PHE A 159 2.70 0.59 -15.10
C PHE A 159 4.08 0.81 -15.72
N ARG A 160 4.84 -0.25 -16.01
CA ARG A 160 6.23 -0.16 -16.49
C ARG A 160 6.40 0.72 -17.74
N PRO A 161 5.54 0.70 -18.78
CA PRO A 161 5.68 1.59 -19.93
C PRO A 161 5.45 3.07 -19.61
N ARG A 162 4.68 3.37 -18.56
CA ARG A 162 4.39 4.75 -18.10
C ARG A 162 5.47 5.29 -17.18
N LEU A 163 6.27 4.40 -16.61
CA LEU A 163 7.31 4.73 -15.65
C LEU A 163 8.69 4.53 -16.29
N ARG A 164 9.56 5.54 -16.23
CA ARG A 164 10.94 5.44 -16.72
C ARG A 164 11.83 4.65 -15.74
N ARG A 165 11.39 3.47 -15.30
CA ARG A 165 11.98 2.70 -14.20
C ARG A 165 12.05 1.21 -14.54
N GLY A 166 13.15 0.57 -14.14
CA GLY A 166 13.34 -0.86 -14.31
C GLY A 166 12.52 -1.69 -13.30
N PRO A 167 12.34 -3.01 -13.57
CA PRO A 167 11.58 -3.91 -12.69
C PRO A 167 12.04 -3.88 -11.24
N ARG A 168 13.36 -3.86 -10.99
CA ARG A 168 13.94 -3.79 -9.64
C ARG A 168 13.45 -2.56 -8.87
N THR A 169 13.35 -1.39 -9.52
CA THR A 169 12.90 -0.16 -8.86
C THR A 169 11.40 -0.21 -8.53
N LEU A 170 10.58 -0.82 -9.40
CA LEU A 170 9.14 -0.98 -9.16
C LEU A 170 8.89 -1.95 -7.99
N TRP A 171 9.61 -3.07 -7.95
CA TRP A 171 9.57 -3.97 -6.79
C TRP A 171 10.11 -3.32 -5.52
N GLY A 172 11.08 -2.40 -5.62
CA GLY A 172 11.53 -1.59 -4.48
C GLY A 172 10.44 -0.67 -3.91
N MET A 173 9.58 -0.11 -4.77
CA MET A 173 8.39 0.64 -4.31
C MET A 173 7.39 -0.28 -3.60
N ALA A 174 7.09 -1.45 -4.15
CA ALA A 174 6.20 -2.42 -3.51
C ALA A 174 6.75 -2.88 -2.15
N ALA A 175 8.04 -3.18 -2.06
CA ALA A 175 8.71 -3.51 -0.79
C ALA A 175 8.57 -2.37 0.22
N ASP A 176 8.86 -1.14 -0.21
CA ASP A 176 8.76 0.02 0.65
C ASP A 176 7.36 0.28 1.16
N ASP A 177 6.35 0.10 0.33
CA ASP A 177 4.94 0.34 0.66
C ASP A 177 4.39 -0.76 1.58
N LEU A 178 4.85 -2.01 1.41
CA LEU A 178 4.60 -3.10 2.37
C LEU A 178 5.16 -2.80 3.76
N ILE A 179 6.43 -2.42 3.83
CA ILE A 179 7.08 -2.07 5.11
C ILE A 179 6.41 -0.85 5.74
N SER A 180 6.08 0.15 4.92
CA SER A 180 5.45 1.39 5.40
C SER A 180 4.04 1.15 5.92
N GLY A 181 3.26 0.25 5.31
CA GLY A 181 1.94 -0.14 5.80
C GLY A 181 2.01 -0.81 7.18
N ILE A 182 2.89 -1.80 7.35
CA ILE A 182 3.09 -2.49 8.63
C ILE A 182 3.57 -1.51 9.72
N TRP A 183 4.54 -0.65 9.39
CA TRP A 183 5.07 0.33 10.34
C TRP A 183 4.04 1.38 10.73
N TYR A 184 3.26 1.88 9.76
CA TYR A 184 2.16 2.81 10.01
C TYR A 184 1.13 2.20 10.97
N LEU A 185 0.68 0.97 10.69
CA LEU A 185 -0.27 0.27 11.56
C LEU A 185 0.29 0.08 12.97
N GLY A 186 1.55 -0.32 13.10
CA GLY A 186 2.23 -0.43 14.39
C GLY A 186 2.22 0.88 15.16
N ARG A 187 2.52 2.01 14.52
CA ARG A 187 2.50 3.33 15.15
C ARG A 187 1.10 3.73 15.63
N VAL A 188 0.09 3.53 14.79
CA VAL A 188 -1.33 3.79 15.12
C VAL A 188 -1.77 3.00 16.36
N LEU A 189 -1.24 1.78 16.53
CA LEU A 189 -1.56 0.90 17.66
C LEU A 189 -0.66 1.10 18.89
N GLY A 190 0.30 2.04 18.86
CA GLY A 190 1.28 2.21 19.94
C GLY A 190 2.32 1.06 20.03
N GLN A 191 2.53 0.33 18.94
CA GLN A 191 3.34 -0.88 18.82
C GLN A 191 4.51 -0.71 17.83
N GLU A 192 5.06 0.51 17.70
CA GLU A 192 6.09 0.84 16.69
C GLU A 192 7.27 -0.14 16.71
N GLU A 193 7.82 -0.43 17.88
CA GLU A 193 8.96 -1.36 18.04
C GLU A 193 8.63 -2.79 17.60
N HIS A 194 7.39 -3.24 17.84
CA HIS A 194 6.95 -4.55 17.38
C HIS A 194 6.83 -4.57 15.85
N ALA A 195 6.22 -3.54 15.24
CA ALA A 195 6.14 -3.44 13.79
C ALA A 195 7.50 -3.36 13.10
N VAL A 196 8.47 -2.66 13.69
CA VAL A 196 9.86 -2.64 13.18
C VAL A 196 10.46 -4.05 13.16
N ARG A 197 10.29 -4.84 14.23
CA ARG A 197 10.77 -6.23 14.28
C ARG A 197 10.06 -7.13 13.26
N GLU A 198 8.74 -7.04 13.18
CA GLU A 198 7.94 -7.85 12.24
C GLU A 198 8.29 -7.54 10.79
N ALA A 199 8.40 -6.26 10.42
CA ALA A 199 8.76 -5.86 9.06
C ALA A 199 10.21 -6.20 8.72
N ALA A 200 11.14 -6.11 9.67
CA ALA A 200 12.52 -6.56 9.49
C ALA A 200 12.63 -8.07 9.29
N ALA A 201 11.86 -8.86 10.03
CA ALA A 201 11.79 -10.32 9.86
C ALA A 201 11.06 -10.72 8.56
N LEU A 202 10.07 -9.93 8.12
CA LEU A 202 9.37 -10.15 6.87
C LEU A 202 10.27 -9.95 5.64
N LEU A 203 11.10 -8.89 5.66
CA LEU A 203 12.05 -8.56 4.60
C LEU A 203 13.47 -8.37 5.16
N PRO A 204 14.19 -9.45 5.51
CA PRO A 204 15.55 -9.38 6.02
C PRO A 204 16.60 -9.07 4.92
N GLY A 205 16.19 -9.09 3.65
CA GLY A 205 17.09 -9.10 2.49
C GLY A 205 17.17 -10.50 1.87
N GLY A 206 17.54 -10.58 0.59
CA GLY A 206 17.60 -11.85 -0.13
C GLY A 206 16.24 -12.51 -0.37
N THR A 207 15.14 -11.75 -0.30
CA THR A 207 13.76 -12.22 -0.46
C THR A 207 13.17 -11.80 -1.81
N PRO A 208 13.52 -12.45 -2.93
CA PRO A 208 12.94 -12.11 -4.23
C PRO A 208 11.40 -12.26 -4.20
N PRO A 209 10.66 -11.43 -4.96
CA PRO A 209 11.13 -10.38 -5.87
C PRO A 209 11.44 -9.04 -5.19
N PHE A 210 11.25 -8.92 -3.87
CA PHE A 210 11.47 -7.69 -3.12
C PHE A 210 12.98 -7.39 -2.97
N PRO A 211 13.48 -6.26 -3.50
CA PRO A 211 14.89 -5.93 -3.39
C PRO A 211 15.23 -5.31 -2.04
N GLY A 212 16.32 -5.78 -1.44
CA GLY A 212 16.86 -5.20 -0.21
C GLY A 212 16.11 -5.67 1.05
N ALA A 213 16.51 -5.09 2.18
CA ALA A 213 15.93 -5.36 3.49
C ALA A 213 14.99 -4.24 3.93
N ALA A 214 14.29 -4.43 5.05
CA ALA A 214 13.40 -3.41 5.62
C ALA A 214 14.12 -2.08 5.90
N GLY A 215 15.42 -2.14 6.20
CA GLY A 215 16.30 -0.97 6.21
C GLY A 215 16.05 0.01 7.35
N PHE A 216 15.41 -0.44 8.44
CA PHE A 216 15.21 0.37 9.65
C PHE A 216 16.53 0.73 10.31
N ARG A 217 16.58 1.95 10.83
CA ARG A 217 17.69 2.52 11.60
C ARG A 217 17.17 3.61 12.52
N ARG A 218 18.00 4.05 13.45
CA ARG A 218 17.64 5.11 14.40
C ARG A 218 18.48 6.35 14.21
N LEU A 219 17.83 7.50 14.30
CA LEU A 219 18.47 8.79 14.44
C LEU A 219 18.38 9.24 15.90
N ARG A 220 19.38 9.98 16.36
CA ARG A 220 19.37 10.61 17.67
C ARG A 220 19.49 12.12 17.52
N ASP A 221 18.71 12.86 18.30
CA ASP A 221 18.87 14.30 18.41
C ASP A 221 19.91 14.67 19.49
N GLU A 222 20.12 15.97 19.66
CA GLU A 222 21.06 16.52 20.64
C GLU A 222 20.66 16.21 22.09
N ALA A 223 19.36 15.99 22.35
CA ALA A 223 18.84 15.59 23.66
C ALA A 223 18.93 14.07 23.91
N GLY A 224 19.45 13.29 22.95
CA GLY A 224 19.57 11.83 23.02
C GLY A 224 18.26 11.08 22.75
N ARG A 225 17.18 11.77 22.34
CA ARG A 225 15.92 11.13 21.93
C ARG A 225 16.14 10.36 20.64
N SER A 226 15.51 9.20 20.54
CA SER A 226 15.75 8.22 19.47
C SER A 226 14.54 8.09 18.57
N TYR A 227 14.75 8.23 17.27
CA TYR A 227 13.70 8.26 16.26
C TYR A 227 13.91 7.17 15.22
N VAL A 228 12.88 6.38 14.96
CA VAL A 228 12.92 5.33 13.93
C VAL A 228 12.79 5.96 12.55
N THR A 229 13.68 5.59 11.64
CA THR A 229 13.57 5.86 10.21
C THR A 229 14.02 4.64 9.41
N ARG A 230 13.95 4.72 8.08
CA ARG A 230 14.47 3.65 7.22
C ARG A 230 15.05 4.18 5.93
N THR A 231 15.97 3.40 5.37
CA THR A 231 16.47 3.59 4.02
C THR A 231 15.55 2.87 3.05
N ARG A 232 14.89 3.63 2.17
CA ARG A 232 13.99 3.12 1.15
C ARG A 232 14.75 2.46 -0.01
N ALA A 233 14.14 1.45 -0.63
CA ALA A 233 14.64 0.82 -1.85
C ALA A 233 14.22 1.60 -3.12
N GLY A 234 13.13 2.39 -3.05
CA GLY A 234 12.60 3.19 -4.15
C GLY A 234 12.33 4.65 -3.79
N CYS A 235 11.88 5.42 -4.78
CA CYS A 235 11.47 6.82 -4.64
C CYS A 235 10.03 6.99 -5.18
N CYS A 236 9.12 7.65 -4.46
CA CYS A 236 7.76 7.89 -4.95
C CYS A 236 7.63 9.09 -5.92
N MET A 237 8.72 9.85 -6.16
CA MET A 237 8.74 11.08 -6.99
C MET A 237 7.85 12.24 -6.49
N TYR A 238 7.26 12.15 -5.30
CA TYR A 238 6.41 13.22 -4.75
C TYR A 238 7.12 14.58 -4.65
N TYR A 239 8.45 14.58 -4.47
CA TYR A 239 9.26 15.81 -4.48
C TYR A 239 9.16 16.64 -5.78
N THR A 240 8.75 16.02 -6.90
CA THR A 240 8.52 16.73 -8.17
C THR A 240 7.16 17.45 -8.23
N ILE A 241 6.32 17.21 -7.23
CA ILE A 241 4.99 17.82 -7.04
C ILE A 241 5.08 18.84 -5.90
N ARG A 242 5.51 18.40 -4.72
CA ARG A 242 5.75 19.25 -3.55
C ARG A 242 7.13 18.95 -2.93
N PRO A 243 8.18 19.72 -3.28
CA PRO A 243 9.56 19.43 -2.86
C PRO A 243 9.80 19.63 -1.36
N ASP A 244 9.04 20.52 -0.73
CA ASP A 244 9.05 20.88 0.69
C ASP A 244 8.39 19.81 1.59
N GLU A 245 7.44 19.04 1.05
CA GLU A 245 6.67 18.03 1.77
C GLU A 245 7.26 16.60 1.66
N ALA A 246 8.58 16.48 1.74
CA ALA A 246 9.22 15.17 1.76
C ALA A 246 8.84 14.34 3.02
N CYS A 247 8.46 13.07 2.83
CA CYS A 247 8.18 12.17 3.95
C CYS A 247 9.45 11.85 4.76
N LEU A 248 9.27 11.39 6.01
CA LEU A 248 10.36 11.07 6.95
C LEU A 248 11.31 9.95 6.48
N THR A 249 10.95 9.23 5.42
CA THR A 249 11.77 8.17 4.80
C THR A 249 12.20 8.51 3.37
N CYS A 250 11.92 9.72 2.88
CA CYS A 250 12.25 10.12 1.51
C CYS A 250 13.76 10.07 1.29
N PRO A 251 14.29 9.34 0.29
CA PRO A 251 15.74 9.23 0.08
C PRO A 251 16.42 10.56 -0.29
N ARG A 252 15.65 11.62 -0.60
CA ARG A 252 16.17 12.97 -0.87
C ARG A 252 16.33 13.84 0.38
N THR A 253 15.80 13.39 1.51
CA THR A 253 15.91 14.09 2.79
C THR A 253 17.20 13.65 3.48
N SER A 254 17.99 14.57 4.03
CA SER A 254 19.15 14.25 4.86
C SER A 254 18.71 13.86 6.28
N ASP A 255 19.59 13.23 7.06
CA ASP A 255 19.26 12.87 8.44
C ASP A 255 19.08 14.10 9.34
N ALA A 256 19.86 15.16 9.11
CA ALA A 256 19.68 16.44 9.79
C ALA A 256 18.29 17.05 9.50
N GLU A 257 17.83 16.98 8.25
CA GLU A 257 16.49 17.46 7.89
C GLU A 257 15.38 16.57 8.45
N ARG A 258 15.59 15.24 8.52
CA ARG A 258 14.62 14.34 9.18
C ARG A 258 14.47 14.67 10.66
N LEU A 259 15.58 14.90 11.37
CA LEU A 259 15.57 15.25 12.79
C LEU A 259 14.81 16.56 13.08
N ARG A 260 14.81 17.51 12.15
CA ARG A 260 14.00 18.75 12.27
C ARG A 260 12.49 18.53 12.10
N ARG A 261 12.08 17.40 11.50
CA ARG A 261 10.67 17.08 11.19
C ARG A 261 10.04 16.11 12.21
N PHE A 262 10.84 15.51 13.09
CA PHE A 262 10.36 14.67 14.20
C PHE A 262 9.90 15.52 15.38
#